data_AF-A0A5J4PFZ3-F1
#
_entry.id   AF-A0A5J4PFZ3-F1
#
_cell.length_a   1.000
_cell.length_b   1.000
_cell.length_c   1.000
_cell.angle_alpha   90.00
_cell.angle_beta   90.00
_cell.angle_gamma   90.00
#
_symmetry.space_group_name_H-M   'P 1'
#
loop_
_entity.id
_entity.type
_entity.pdbx_description
1 polymer ?
#
loop_
_entity_poly.entity_id
_entity_poly.type
_entity_poly.pdbx_seq_one_letter_code
_entity_poly.pdbx_strand_id
1 'polypeptide(L)'
;MGIIVYLLIALAFSAFFSGMEIAFISVDKLRFEMKKKRGITSRILSVFFKNPNNFISTMLVGNNIVLVIYGILMAQLIEQNLLAELIESRFLLVLIQTVISTLVILATGEFMPKTLFMINPNLMLRVFAFPALICYVILYPVSRFASGVSLSFLRLFGMKINKETSAKAFSKVDLDYFVHTSIENAESEEELNTEVKIFQNALDFSNIKIRDCIVPRTEIVAIDLDASLDEL
;
A
#
# COMPACT_ATOMS: atom_id res chain seq x y z
N MET A 1 -38.39 0.86 -0.07
CA MET A 1 -37.54 1.18 -1.25
C MET A 1 -36.31 2.01 -0.87
N GLY A 2 -36.43 3.16 -0.19
CA GLY A 2 -35.29 4.03 0.11
C GLY A 2 -34.15 3.39 0.91
N ILE A 3 -34.47 2.64 1.99
CA ILE A 3 -33.46 2.03 2.87
C ILE A 3 -32.57 1.03 2.12
N ILE A 4 -33.14 0.23 1.22
CA ILE A 4 -32.38 -0.76 0.44
C ILE A 4 -31.41 -0.05 -0.51
N VAL A 5 -31.83 1.06 -1.14
CA VAL A 5 -30.95 1.86 -2.00
C VAL A 5 -29.79 2.44 -1.19
N TYR A 6 -30.07 3.04 -0.02
CA TYR A 6 -29.01 3.56 0.86
C TYR A 6 -28.05 2.46 1.35
N LEU A 7 -28.57 1.26 1.61
CA LEU A 7 -27.76 0.12 2.02
C LEU A 7 -26.83 -0.34 0.90
N LEU A 8 -27.33 -0.45 -0.34
CA LEU A 8 -26.50 -0.79 -1.50
C LEU A 8 -25.41 0.26 -1.74
N ILE A 9 -25.73 1.54 -1.56
CA ILE A 9 -24.75 2.63 -1.63
C ILE A 9 -23.69 2.45 -0.53
N ALA A 10 -24.10 2.19 0.72
CA ALA A 10 -23.17 1.96 1.82
C ALA A 10 -22.26 0.74 1.55
N LEU A 11 -22.79 -0.36 1.03
CA LEU A 11 -21.99 -1.53 0.64
C LEU A 11 -20.95 -1.16 -0.44
N ALA A 12 -21.36 -0.42 -1.47
CA ALA A 12 -20.47 0.01 -2.53
C ALA A 12 -19.34 0.93 -2.01
N PHE A 13 -19.66 1.85 -1.10
CA PHE A 13 -18.65 2.70 -0.46
C PHE A 13 -17.71 1.90 0.45
N SER A 14 -18.21 0.93 1.22
CA SER A 14 -17.37 0.08 2.07
C SER A 14 -16.41 -0.75 1.20
N ALA A 15 -16.93 -1.38 0.15
CA ALA A 15 -16.13 -2.10 -0.85
C ALA A 15 -15.06 -1.22 -1.51
N PHE A 16 -15.41 0.02 -1.82
CA PHE A 16 -14.49 1.00 -2.38
C PHE A 16 -13.38 1.37 -1.39
N PHE A 17 -13.70 1.74 -0.16
CA PHE A 17 -12.69 2.16 0.82
C PHE A 17 -11.77 1.01 1.22
N SER A 18 -12.34 -0.17 1.48
CA SER A 18 -11.58 -1.37 1.85
C SER A 18 -10.72 -1.89 0.69
N GLY A 19 -11.24 -1.85 -0.54
CA GLY A 19 -10.52 -2.20 -1.76
C GLY A 19 -9.38 -1.21 -2.07
N MET A 20 -9.62 0.09 -1.96
CA MET A 20 -8.60 1.12 -2.20
C MET A 20 -7.45 1.07 -1.20
N GLU A 21 -7.76 0.76 0.07
CA GLU A 21 -6.75 0.53 1.11
C GLU A 21 -5.81 -0.61 0.70
N ILE A 22 -6.35 -1.79 0.38
CA ILE A 22 -5.50 -2.94 0.04
C ILE A 22 -4.80 -2.75 -1.31
N ALA A 23 -5.44 -2.12 -2.29
CA ALA A 23 -4.79 -1.82 -3.56
C ALA A 23 -3.58 -0.90 -3.36
N PHE A 24 -3.66 0.08 -2.45
CA PHE A 24 -2.55 0.97 -2.13
C PHE A 24 -1.43 0.28 -1.38
N ILE A 25 -1.74 -0.70 -0.52
CA ILE A 25 -0.73 -1.50 0.19
C ILE A 25 -0.02 -2.47 -0.77
N SER A 26 -0.76 -3.09 -1.67
CA SER A 26 -0.27 -4.13 -2.58
C SER A 26 0.35 -3.58 -3.88
N VAL A 27 0.37 -2.26 -4.08
CA VAL A 27 0.92 -1.68 -5.31
C VAL A 27 2.45 -1.65 -5.29
N ASP A 28 3.05 -2.13 -6.38
CA ASP A 28 4.47 -1.91 -6.66
C ASP A 28 4.69 -0.44 -7.06
N LYS A 29 5.18 0.34 -6.10
CA LYS A 29 5.43 1.79 -6.24
C LYS A 29 6.48 2.10 -7.31
N LEU A 30 7.44 1.20 -7.53
CA LEU A 30 8.52 1.37 -8.49
C LEU A 30 8.00 1.25 -9.92
N ARG A 31 7.23 0.19 -10.19
CA ARG A 31 6.54 0.00 -11.48
C ARG A 31 5.59 1.15 -11.81
N PHE A 32 4.97 1.75 -10.79
CA PHE A 32 4.08 2.89 -10.98
C PHE A 32 4.82 4.18 -11.39
N GLU A 33 5.92 4.54 -10.71
CA GLU A 33 6.71 5.74 -11.06
C GLU A 33 7.40 5.61 -12.43
N MET A 34 7.74 4.40 -12.87
CA MET A 34 8.34 4.16 -14.19
C MET A 34 7.31 4.19 -15.33
N LYS A 35 6.09 3.69 -15.11
CA LYS A 35 4.99 3.71 -16.13
C LYS A 35 4.21 5.01 -16.15
N LYS A 36 4.76 6.08 -15.56
CA LYS A 36 4.14 7.40 -15.40
C LYS A 36 3.92 8.09 -16.75
N LYS A 37 2.88 7.69 -17.50
CA LYS A 37 2.36 8.51 -18.59
C LYS A 37 1.84 9.81 -17.98
N ARG A 38 2.32 10.96 -18.47
CA ARG A 38 1.87 12.30 -18.04
C ARG A 38 0.35 12.40 -18.16
N GLY A 39 -0.35 12.32 -17.04
CA GLY A 39 -1.82 12.33 -17.00
C GLY A 39 -2.35 12.69 -15.61
N ILE A 40 -3.61 13.13 -15.56
CA ILE A 40 -4.26 13.63 -14.34
C ILE A 40 -4.25 12.56 -13.25
N THR A 41 -4.59 11.32 -13.58
CA THR A 41 -4.58 10.16 -12.68
C THR A 41 -3.22 9.93 -12.03
N SER A 42 -2.13 10.07 -12.79
CA SER A 42 -0.77 9.90 -12.27
C SER A 42 -0.42 10.99 -11.24
N ARG A 43 -0.85 12.23 -11.50
CA ARG A 43 -0.67 13.34 -10.56
C ARG A 43 -1.43 13.09 -9.25
N ILE A 44 -2.65 12.57 -9.34
CA ILE A 44 -3.45 12.21 -8.16
C ILE A 44 -2.74 11.13 -7.33
N LEU A 45 -2.32 10.03 -7.96
CA LEU A 45 -1.63 8.95 -7.27
C LEU A 45 -0.31 9.41 -6.63
N SER A 46 0.41 10.33 -7.28
CA SER A 46 1.63 10.92 -6.69
C SER A 46 1.36 11.67 -5.37
N VAL A 47 0.18 12.28 -5.21
CA VAL A 47 -0.23 12.90 -3.94
C VAL A 47 -0.41 11.84 -2.85
N PHE A 48 -1.03 10.70 -3.20
CA PHE A 48 -1.24 9.59 -2.27
C PHE A 48 0.09 8.95 -1.86
N PHE A 49 1.00 8.71 -2.80
CA PHE A 49 2.32 8.13 -2.53
C PHE A 49 3.25 9.06 -1.75
N LYS A 50 3.09 10.39 -1.87
CA LYS A 50 3.86 11.35 -1.07
C LYS A 50 3.52 11.30 0.42
N ASN A 51 2.29 10.92 0.77
CA ASN A 51 1.83 10.83 2.15
C ASN A 51 1.04 9.52 2.39
N PRO A 52 1.71 8.35 2.34
CA PRO A 52 1.03 7.05 2.35
C PRO A 52 0.23 6.84 3.64
N ASN A 53 0.79 7.23 4.79
CA ASN A 53 0.12 7.09 6.09
C ASN A 53 -1.20 7.88 6.15
N ASN A 54 -1.21 9.09 5.59
CA ASN A 54 -2.42 9.91 5.56
C ASN A 54 -3.47 9.29 4.63
N PHE A 55 -3.06 8.77 3.47
CA PHE A 55 -3.97 8.11 2.54
C PHE A 55 -4.62 6.88 3.15
N ILE A 56 -3.80 5.95 3.68
CA ILE A 56 -4.28 4.72 4.33
C ILE A 56 -5.20 5.06 5.51
N SER A 57 -4.78 5.98 6.39
CA SER A 57 -5.61 6.41 7.53
C SER A 57 -6.93 7.03 7.09
N THR A 58 -6.97 7.71 5.95
CA THR A 58 -8.20 8.32 5.43
C THR A 58 -9.14 7.29 4.84
N MET A 59 -8.62 6.29 4.10
CA MET A 59 -9.43 5.17 3.60
C MET A 59 -10.00 4.34 4.76
N LEU A 60 -9.21 4.09 5.80
CA LEU A 60 -9.62 3.35 6.99
C LEU A 60 -10.72 4.10 7.77
N VAL A 61 -10.60 5.42 7.92
CA VAL A 61 -11.67 6.24 8.53
C VAL A 61 -12.94 6.22 7.69
N GLY A 62 -12.82 6.35 6.36
CA GLY A 62 -13.95 6.24 5.44
C GLY A 62 -14.69 4.91 5.57
N ASN A 63 -13.94 3.80 5.58
CA ASN A 63 -14.53 2.47 5.76
C ASN A 63 -15.28 2.34 7.09
N ASN A 64 -14.69 2.83 8.19
CA ASN A 64 -15.33 2.78 9.51
C ASN A 64 -16.63 3.60 9.57
N ILE A 65 -16.64 4.81 8.99
CA ILE A 65 -17.86 5.64 8.94
C ILE A 65 -18.96 4.90 8.18
N VAL A 66 -18.62 4.32 7.02
CA VAL A 66 -19.58 3.59 6.20
C VAL A 66 -20.07 2.33 6.90
N LEU A 67 -19.20 1.61 7.63
CA LEU A 67 -19.57 0.44 8.42
C LEU A 67 -20.60 0.79 9.51
N VAL A 68 -20.43 1.92 10.19
CA VAL A 68 -21.42 2.40 11.19
C VAL A 68 -22.74 2.76 10.53
N ILE A 69 -22.72 3.48 9.41
CA ILE A 69 -23.93 3.84 8.65
C ILE A 69 -24.65 2.57 8.18
N TYR A 70 -23.91 1.60 7.62
CA TYR A 70 -24.44 0.32 7.19
C TYR A 70 -25.10 -0.44 8.35
N GLY A 71 -24.45 -0.50 9.52
CA GLY A 71 -25.01 -1.15 10.70
C GLY A 71 -26.35 -0.56 11.13
N ILE A 72 -26.46 0.78 11.13
CA ILE A 72 -27.71 1.47 11.46
C ILE A 72 -28.80 1.17 10.42
N LEU A 73 -28.47 1.21 9.13
CA LEU A 73 -29.43 0.93 8.05
C LEU A 73 -29.88 -0.54 8.05
N MET A 74 -28.98 -1.48 8.33
CA MET A 74 -29.30 -2.89 8.44
C MET A 74 -30.21 -3.18 9.63
N ALA A 75 -29.94 -2.57 10.79
CA ALA A 75 -30.81 -2.70 11.95
C ALA A 75 -32.24 -2.24 11.63
N GLN A 76 -32.38 -1.06 10.98
CA GLN A 76 -33.68 -0.54 10.55
C GLN A 76 -34.37 -1.45 9.52
N LEU A 77 -33.64 -2.00 8.56
CA LEU A 77 -34.19 -2.89 7.54
C LEU A 77 -34.76 -4.16 8.16
N ILE A 78 -34.02 -4.77 9.10
CA ILE A 78 -34.42 -6.04 9.71
C ILE A 78 -35.58 -5.83 10.70
N GLU A 79 -35.61 -4.69 11.40
CA GLU A 79 -36.72 -4.30 12.28
C GLU A 79 -38.03 -4.10 11.49
N GLN A 80 -37.96 -3.53 10.28
CA GLN A 80 -39.15 -3.29 9.45
C GLN A 80 -39.69 -4.53 8.73
N ASN A 81 -38.83 -5.50 8.39
CA ASN A 81 -39.20 -6.53 7.40
C ASN A 81 -39.52 -7.92 7.94
N LEU A 82 -39.06 -8.36 9.11
CA LEU A 82 -39.30 -9.79 9.44
C LEU A 82 -39.15 -10.25 10.90
N LEU A 83 -38.33 -9.60 11.74
CA LEU A 83 -37.95 -10.22 13.03
C LEU A 83 -38.63 -9.64 14.28
N ALA A 84 -39.29 -8.48 14.18
CA ALA A 84 -39.94 -7.86 15.34
C ALA A 84 -41.16 -8.66 15.85
N GLU A 85 -41.85 -9.39 14.99
CA GLU A 85 -43.03 -10.19 15.37
C GLU A 85 -42.68 -11.63 15.79
N LEU A 86 -41.51 -12.16 15.41
CA LEU A 86 -41.14 -13.56 15.66
C LEU A 86 -40.29 -13.77 16.92
N ILE A 87 -39.65 -12.71 17.43
CA ILE A 87 -38.69 -12.80 18.53
C ILE A 87 -39.10 -11.81 19.63
N GLU A 88 -39.70 -12.33 20.71
CA GLU A 88 -40.12 -11.51 21.86
C GLU A 88 -38.92 -10.93 22.64
N SER A 89 -37.76 -11.60 22.60
CA SER A 89 -36.55 -11.14 23.28
C SER A 89 -35.75 -10.15 22.44
N ARG A 90 -35.77 -8.88 22.86
CA ARG A 90 -34.99 -7.79 22.24
C ARG A 90 -33.49 -8.09 22.15
N PHE A 91 -32.94 -8.84 23.10
CA PHE A 91 -31.51 -9.21 23.08
C PHE A 91 -31.19 -10.20 21.96
N LEU A 92 -32.02 -11.24 21.78
CA LEU A 92 -31.83 -12.23 20.72
C LEU A 92 -32.00 -11.61 19.33
N LEU A 93 -32.95 -10.68 19.19
CA LEU A 93 -33.16 -9.92 17.96
C LEU A 93 -31.89 -9.16 17.54
N VAL A 94 -31.31 -8.38 18.45
CA VAL A 94 -30.09 -7.59 18.18
C VAL A 94 -28.90 -8.50 17.87
N LEU A 95 -28.77 -9.64 18.55
CA LEU A 95 -27.69 -10.59 18.30
C LEU A 95 -27.79 -11.18 16.88
N ILE A 96 -28.96 -11.67 16.50
CA ILE A 96 -29.19 -12.23 15.16
C ILE A 96 -28.99 -11.16 14.07
N GLN A 97 -29.50 -9.95 14.29
CA GLN A 97 -29.28 -8.80 13.40
C GLN A 97 -27.79 -8.51 13.21
N THR A 98 -27.03 -8.49 14.31
CA THR A 98 -25.59 -8.22 14.29
C THR A 98 -24.85 -9.31 13.53
N VAL A 99 -25.15 -10.59 13.78
CA VAL A 99 -24.50 -11.72 13.09
C VAL A 99 -24.78 -11.68 11.59
N ILE A 100 -26.04 -11.53 11.19
CA ILE A 100 -26.43 -11.49 9.77
C ILE A 100 -25.80 -10.29 9.07
N SER A 101 -25.93 -9.09 9.65
CA SER A 101 -25.36 -7.88 9.05
C SER A 101 -23.84 -7.95 8.91
N THR A 102 -23.15 -8.52 9.91
CA THR A 102 -21.69 -8.73 9.90
C THR A 102 -21.28 -9.72 8.82
N LEU A 103 -21.98 -10.85 8.67
CA LEU A 103 -21.66 -11.81 7.61
C LEU A 103 -21.81 -11.19 6.21
N VAL A 104 -22.87 -10.42 5.99
CA VAL A 104 -23.12 -9.76 4.71
C VAL A 104 -22.04 -8.72 4.40
N ILE A 105 -21.70 -7.84 5.33
CA ILE A 105 -20.68 -6.80 5.09
C ILE A 105 -19.27 -7.39 4.97
N LEU A 106 -18.93 -8.41 5.76
CA LEU A 106 -17.64 -9.07 5.65
C LEU A 106 -17.47 -9.74 4.29
N ALA A 107 -18.49 -10.46 3.82
CA ALA A 107 -18.42 -11.09 2.51
C ALA A 107 -18.37 -10.06 1.38
N THR A 108 -19.29 -9.08 1.38
CA THR A 108 -19.53 -8.21 0.21
C THR A 108 -18.79 -6.88 0.24
N GLY A 109 -18.62 -6.28 1.41
CA GLY A 109 -17.97 -4.98 1.60
C GLY A 109 -16.49 -5.07 1.96
N GLU A 110 -16.02 -6.23 2.43
CA GLU A 110 -14.65 -6.36 2.94
C GLU A 110 -13.81 -7.42 2.23
N PHE A 111 -14.10 -8.71 2.38
CA PHE A 111 -13.23 -9.77 1.87
C PHE A 111 -13.24 -9.86 0.34
N MET A 112 -14.41 -9.86 -0.29
CA MET A 112 -14.50 -9.95 -1.75
C MET A 112 -13.87 -8.73 -2.44
N PRO A 113 -14.18 -7.47 -2.06
CA PRO A 113 -13.54 -6.30 -2.66
C PRO A 113 -12.03 -6.27 -2.44
N LYS A 114 -11.56 -6.61 -1.23
CA LYS A 114 -10.12 -6.64 -0.94
C LYS A 114 -9.40 -7.63 -1.85
N THR A 115 -9.98 -8.81 -2.05
CA THR A 115 -9.40 -9.83 -2.93
C THR A 115 -9.35 -9.35 -4.37
N LEU A 116 -10.45 -8.77 -4.88
CA LEU A 116 -10.52 -8.25 -6.25
C LEU A 116 -9.49 -7.14 -6.50
N PHE A 117 -9.34 -6.23 -5.55
CA PHE A 117 -8.42 -5.10 -5.67
C PHE A 117 -6.95 -5.51 -5.54
N MET A 118 -6.69 -6.59 -4.79
CA MET A 118 -5.36 -7.17 -4.64
C MET A 118 -4.86 -7.88 -5.91
N ILE A 119 -5.74 -8.40 -6.77
CA ILE A 119 -5.33 -9.06 -8.03
C ILE A 119 -4.68 -8.06 -9.00
N ASN A 120 -5.27 -6.86 -9.14
CA ASN A 120 -4.81 -5.84 -10.08
C ASN A 120 -4.74 -4.44 -9.43
N PRO A 121 -3.84 -4.22 -8.45
CA PRO A 121 -3.81 -3.01 -7.64
C PRO A 121 -3.52 -1.76 -8.48
N ASN A 122 -2.63 -1.87 -9.46
CA ASN A 122 -2.27 -0.78 -10.37
C ASN A 122 -3.48 -0.27 -11.18
N LEU A 123 -4.29 -1.18 -11.72
CA LEU A 123 -5.46 -0.82 -12.51
C LEU A 123 -6.54 -0.20 -11.62
N MET A 124 -6.82 -0.82 -10.47
CA MET A 124 -7.84 -0.35 -9.55
C MET A 124 -7.52 1.05 -9.01
N LEU A 125 -6.29 1.27 -8.52
CA LEU A 125 -5.88 2.61 -8.09
C LEU A 125 -6.01 3.64 -9.20
N ARG A 126 -5.69 3.28 -10.45
CA ARG A 126 -5.77 4.19 -11.60
C ARG A 126 -7.23 4.54 -11.95
N VAL A 127 -8.12 3.55 -12.00
CA VAL A 127 -9.54 3.74 -12.31
C VAL A 127 -10.22 4.56 -11.20
N PHE A 128 -9.93 4.23 -9.95
CA PHE A 128 -10.57 4.82 -8.78
C PHE A 128 -9.81 6.03 -8.20
N ALA A 129 -8.77 6.51 -8.88
CA ALA A 129 -7.95 7.64 -8.41
C ALA A 129 -8.78 8.90 -8.15
N PHE A 130 -9.63 9.27 -9.10
CA PHE A 130 -10.44 10.48 -9.04
C PHE A 130 -11.46 10.45 -7.90
N PRO A 131 -12.32 9.42 -7.76
CA PRO A 131 -13.21 9.31 -6.61
C PRO A 131 -12.43 9.23 -5.29
N ALA A 132 -11.29 8.54 -5.27
CA ALA A 132 -10.44 8.46 -4.08
C ALA A 132 -9.89 9.81 -3.66
N LEU A 133 -9.58 10.71 -4.61
CA LEU A 133 -9.13 12.07 -4.29
C LEU A 133 -10.24 12.87 -3.62
N ILE A 134 -11.46 12.79 -4.12
CA ILE A 134 -12.61 13.50 -3.54
C ILE A 134 -12.83 13.03 -2.09
N CYS A 135 -12.90 11.71 -1.88
CA CYS A 135 -13.04 11.13 -0.55
C CYS A 135 -11.85 11.50 0.35
N TYR A 136 -10.63 11.49 -0.20
CA TYR A 136 -9.43 11.87 0.53
C TYR A 136 -9.53 13.31 1.04
N VAL A 137 -9.86 14.28 0.19
CA VAL A 137 -9.95 15.70 0.59
C VAL A 137 -11.03 15.94 1.62
N ILE A 138 -12.20 15.30 1.47
CA ILE A 138 -13.33 15.46 2.39
C ILE A 138 -13.03 14.84 3.76
N LEU A 139 -12.44 13.64 3.78
CA LEU A 139 -12.18 12.89 5.01
C LEU A 139 -10.83 13.21 5.65
N TYR A 140 -9.94 13.92 4.94
CA TYR A 140 -8.63 14.36 5.45
C TYR A 140 -8.68 15.05 6.82
N PRO A 141 -9.56 16.04 7.09
CA PRO A 141 -9.61 16.68 8.41
C PRO A 141 -9.96 15.69 9.53
N VAL A 142 -10.90 14.78 9.27
CA VAL A 142 -11.32 13.74 10.24
C VAL A 142 -10.19 12.76 10.49
N SER A 143 -9.53 12.29 9.43
CA SER A 143 -8.39 11.38 9.53
C SER A 143 -7.22 12.01 10.29
N ARG A 144 -6.89 13.26 9.98
CA ARG A 144 -5.81 13.99 10.67
C ARG A 144 -6.11 14.20 12.15
N PHE A 145 -7.36 14.46 12.50
CA PHE A 145 -7.81 14.54 13.89
C PHE A 145 -7.61 13.19 14.59
N ALA A 146 -8.09 12.09 14.00
CA ALA A 146 -7.94 10.75 14.57
C ALA A 146 -6.46 10.35 14.76
N SER A 147 -5.61 10.59 13.77
CA SER A 147 -4.16 10.35 13.88
C SER A 147 -3.51 11.27 14.94
N GLY A 148 -3.98 12.51 15.09
CA GLY A 148 -3.52 13.44 16.11
C GLY A 148 -3.87 12.98 17.53
N VAL A 149 -5.06 12.43 17.73
CA VAL A 149 -5.48 11.82 19.01
C VAL A 149 -4.59 10.62 19.33
N SER A 150 -4.37 9.72 18.36
CA SER A 150 -3.49 8.55 18.54
C SER A 150 -2.06 8.96 18.93
N LEU A 151 -1.48 9.96 18.25
CA LEU A 151 -0.16 10.48 18.58
C LEU A 151 -0.11 11.15 19.96
N SER A 152 -1.19 11.82 20.37
CA SER A 152 -1.28 12.45 21.70
C SER A 152 -1.33 11.39 22.80
N PHE A 153 -2.09 10.31 22.60
CA PHE A 153 -2.08 9.15 23.48
C PHE A 153 -0.69 8.52 23.58
N LEU A 154 -0.02 8.27 22.45
CA LEU A 154 1.33 7.68 22.45
C LEU A 154 2.36 8.55 23.18
N ARG A 155 2.23 9.89 23.09
CA ARG A 155 3.07 10.83 23.86
C ARG A 155 2.79 10.78 25.35
N LEU A 156 1.53 10.60 25.77
CA LEU A 156 1.17 10.42 27.19
C LEU A 156 1.82 9.15 27.77
N PHE A 157 1.98 8.10 26.97
CA PHE A 157 2.68 6.87 27.34
C PHE A 157 4.20 6.90 27.08
N GLY A 158 4.78 8.07 26.77
CA GLY A 158 6.23 8.23 26.66
C GLY A 158 6.88 7.69 25.38
N MET A 159 6.11 7.24 24.39
CA MET A 159 6.65 6.74 23.12
C MET A 159 6.97 7.89 22.16
N LYS A 160 8.26 8.10 21.86
CA LYS A 160 8.72 9.03 20.82
C LYS A 160 8.67 8.36 19.44
N ILE A 161 7.64 8.67 18.65
CA ILE A 161 7.59 8.25 17.25
C ILE A 161 8.54 9.13 16.43
N ASN A 162 9.65 8.55 15.98
CA ASN A 162 10.60 9.23 15.10
C ASN A 162 10.00 9.30 13.68
N LYS A 163 9.70 10.52 13.20
CA LYS A 163 9.00 10.75 11.92
C LYS A 163 9.84 10.43 10.67
N GLU A 164 11.15 10.22 10.83
CA GLU A 164 12.09 10.13 9.70
C GLU A 164 12.08 8.78 8.97
N THR A 165 11.63 7.70 9.60
CA THR A 165 11.67 6.36 9.00
C THR A 165 10.64 6.17 7.87
N SER A 166 9.59 6.99 7.80
CA SER A 166 8.52 6.85 6.80
C SER A 166 8.86 7.46 5.43
N ALA A 167 10.01 8.12 5.26
CA ALA A 167 10.39 8.85 4.05
C ALA A 167 11.24 8.04 3.05
N LYS A 168 11.72 6.84 3.41
CA LYS A 168 12.44 5.97 2.47
C LYS A 168 11.45 5.11 1.71
N ALA A 169 10.82 5.70 0.69
CA ALA A 169 9.84 5.03 -0.16
C ALA A 169 10.43 3.99 -1.13
N PHE A 170 11.76 3.84 -1.16
CA PHE A 170 12.47 2.87 -1.98
C PHE A 170 13.68 2.31 -1.23
N SER A 171 13.67 1.00 -0.95
CA SER A 171 14.82 0.28 -0.43
C SER A 171 15.69 -0.21 -1.58
N LYS A 172 17.00 -0.38 -1.34
CA LYS A 172 17.94 -1.03 -2.30
C LYS A 172 17.41 -2.40 -2.75
N VAL A 173 16.74 -3.11 -1.84
CA VAL A 173 16.14 -4.43 -2.08
C VAL A 173 15.00 -4.39 -3.10
N ASP A 174 14.17 -3.35 -3.05
CA ASP A 174 13.04 -3.19 -3.99
C ASP A 174 13.54 -2.90 -5.42
N LEU A 175 14.69 -2.20 -5.52
CA LEU A 175 15.31 -1.86 -6.79
C LEU A 175 15.99 -3.09 -7.44
N ASP A 176 16.67 -3.91 -6.65
CA ASP A 176 17.35 -5.13 -7.10
C ASP A 176 16.36 -6.18 -7.66
N TYR A 177 15.25 -6.41 -6.94
CA TYR A 177 14.19 -7.32 -7.37
C TYR A 177 13.58 -6.93 -8.74
N PHE A 178 13.42 -5.63 -9.00
CA PHE A 178 12.87 -5.14 -10.25
C PHE A 178 13.83 -5.28 -11.43
N VAL A 179 15.12 -5.02 -11.21
CA VAL A 179 16.15 -5.22 -12.24
C VAL A 179 16.14 -6.68 -12.69
N HIS A 180 16.16 -7.62 -11.73
CA HIS A 180 16.04 -9.04 -12.03
C HIS A 180 14.76 -9.41 -12.78
N THR A 181 13.59 -8.92 -12.34
CA THR A 181 12.31 -9.23 -13.01
C THR A 181 12.20 -8.61 -14.41
N SER A 182 12.89 -7.49 -14.67
CA SER A 182 12.87 -6.82 -15.99
C SER A 182 13.75 -7.52 -17.01
N ILE A 183 14.83 -8.17 -16.56
CA ILE A 183 15.66 -9.06 -17.38
C ILE A 183 14.85 -10.28 -17.82
N GLU A 184 14.10 -10.90 -16.89
CA GLU A 184 13.29 -12.10 -17.18
C GLU A 184 12.16 -11.86 -18.19
N ASN A 185 11.70 -10.61 -18.36
CA ASN A 185 10.59 -10.25 -19.25
C ASN A 185 11.02 -9.55 -20.55
N ALA A 186 12.32 -9.42 -20.82
CA ALA A 186 12.83 -8.78 -22.04
C ALA A 186 13.04 -9.81 -23.16
N GLU A 187 12.32 -9.66 -24.27
CA GLU A 187 12.34 -10.56 -25.44
C GLU A 187 13.64 -10.52 -26.28
N SER A 188 14.68 -9.77 -25.86
CA SER A 188 15.95 -9.64 -26.58
C SER A 188 17.15 -9.84 -25.65
N GLU A 189 17.72 -11.04 -25.68
CA GLU A 189 18.63 -11.60 -24.67
C GLU A 189 20.08 -11.03 -24.66
N GLU A 190 20.51 -10.17 -25.60
CA GLU A 190 21.96 -9.90 -25.72
C GLU A 190 22.41 -8.45 -25.37
N GLU A 191 21.66 -7.40 -25.70
CA GLU A 191 22.12 -6.02 -25.45
C GLU A 191 21.68 -5.44 -24.09
N LEU A 192 20.48 -5.80 -23.59
CA LEU A 192 19.95 -5.32 -22.30
C LEU A 192 20.73 -5.87 -21.09
N ASN A 193 21.41 -7.01 -21.24
CA ASN A 193 22.13 -7.68 -20.16
C ASN A 193 23.37 -6.90 -19.67
N THR A 194 24.04 -6.14 -20.54
CA THR A 194 25.28 -5.44 -20.17
C THR A 194 24.98 -4.18 -19.35
N GLU A 195 24.02 -3.36 -19.78
CA GLU A 195 23.64 -2.13 -19.06
C GLU A 195 23.07 -2.44 -17.67
N VAL A 196 22.23 -3.48 -17.60
CA VAL A 196 21.66 -3.97 -16.36
C VAL A 196 22.76 -4.47 -15.41
N LYS A 197 23.73 -5.25 -15.91
CA LYS A 197 24.84 -5.75 -15.11
C LYS A 197 25.74 -4.62 -14.60
N ILE A 198 25.98 -3.58 -15.41
CA ILE A 198 26.69 -2.37 -14.97
C ILE A 198 25.91 -1.66 -13.85
N PHE A 199 24.59 -1.56 -13.98
CA PHE A 199 23.75 -0.91 -12.98
C PHE A 199 23.71 -1.68 -11.64
N GLN A 200 23.59 -3.02 -11.68
CA GLN A 200 23.70 -3.87 -10.49
C GLN A 200 25.07 -3.73 -9.84
N ASN A 201 26.15 -3.82 -10.62
CA ASN A 201 27.50 -3.61 -10.12
C ASN A 201 27.68 -2.24 -9.47
N ALA A 202 27.05 -1.17 -10.00
CA ALA A 202 27.10 0.16 -9.41
C ALA A 202 26.34 0.24 -8.07
N LEU A 203 25.19 -0.44 -7.95
CA LEU A 203 24.46 -0.55 -6.68
C LEU A 203 25.26 -1.33 -5.64
N ASP A 204 25.93 -2.41 -6.06
CA ASP A 204 26.73 -3.27 -5.19
C ASP A 204 28.08 -2.69 -4.83
N PHE A 205 28.62 -1.79 -5.66
CA PHE A 205 29.85 -1.05 -5.36
C PHE A 205 29.81 -0.36 -4.00
N SER A 206 28.65 0.17 -3.58
CA SER A 206 28.48 0.78 -2.26
C SER A 206 28.73 -0.16 -1.08
N ASN A 207 28.63 -1.48 -1.30
CA ASN A 207 28.83 -2.52 -0.31
C ASN A 207 30.18 -3.25 -0.47
N ILE A 208 30.92 -3.02 -1.56
CA ILE A 208 32.22 -3.63 -1.82
C ILE A 208 33.27 -3.02 -0.88
N LYS A 209 34.05 -3.86 -0.20
CA LYS A 209 35.17 -3.42 0.64
C LYS A 209 36.46 -3.50 -0.15
N ILE A 210 37.46 -2.69 0.21
CA ILE A 210 38.79 -2.69 -0.43
C ILE A 210 39.40 -4.10 -0.49
N ARG A 211 39.19 -4.91 0.55
CA ARG A 211 39.68 -6.30 0.61
C ARG A 211 39.16 -7.19 -0.54
N ASP A 212 38.00 -6.84 -1.10
CA ASP A 212 37.30 -7.62 -2.13
C ASP A 212 37.78 -7.23 -3.56
N CYS A 213 38.60 -6.18 -3.68
CA CYS A 213 39.12 -5.68 -4.97
C CYS A 213 40.64 -5.43 -4.99
N ILE A 214 41.34 -5.66 -3.88
CA ILE A 214 42.79 -5.49 -3.80
C ILE A 214 43.51 -6.69 -4.39
N VAL A 215 44.62 -6.47 -5.10
CA VAL A 215 45.51 -7.55 -5.50
C VAL A 215 46.16 -8.14 -4.23
N PRO A 216 46.02 -9.45 -3.96
CA PRO A 216 46.64 -10.08 -2.80
C PRO A 216 48.16 -9.85 -2.78
N ARG A 217 48.74 -9.63 -1.60
CA ARG A 217 50.18 -9.32 -1.45
C ARG A 217 51.11 -10.33 -2.15
N THR A 218 50.69 -11.60 -2.18
CA THR A 218 51.43 -12.70 -2.82
C THR A 218 51.40 -12.67 -4.34
N GLU A 219 50.48 -11.93 -4.94
CA GLU A 219 50.30 -11.79 -6.39
C GLU A 219 50.82 -10.43 -6.91
N ILE A 220 51.35 -9.59 -6.01
CA ILE A 220 51.94 -8.32 -6.41
C ILE A 220 53.26 -8.61 -7.13
N VAL A 221 53.30 -8.26 -8.43
CA VAL A 221 54.56 -8.17 -9.17
C VAL A 221 55.28 -6.92 -8.69
N ALA A 222 56.38 -7.12 -7.96
CA ALA A 222 57.22 -6.06 -7.43
C ALA A 222 58.66 -6.29 -7.88
N ILE A 223 59.42 -5.20 -7.96
CA ILE A 223 60.85 -5.22 -8.21
C ILE A 223 61.59 -4.71 -6.98
N ASP A 224 62.77 -5.26 -6.73
CA ASP A 224 63.64 -4.78 -5.66
C ASP A 224 64.19 -3.38 -6.02
N LEU A 225 64.41 -2.54 -5.01
CA LEU A 225 64.98 -1.20 -5.20
C LEU A 225 66.41 -1.27 -5.75
N ASP A 226 67.13 -2.35 -5.43
CA ASP A 226 68.52 -2.56 -5.84
C ASP A 226 68.64 -3.38 -7.14
N ALA A 227 67.53 -3.67 -7.83
CA ALA A 227 67.54 -4.45 -9.06
C ALA A 227 68.29 -3.74 -10.19
N SER A 228 69.09 -4.50 -10.92
CA SER A 228 69.88 -3.99 -12.05
C SER A 228 69.02 -3.83 -13.31
N LEU A 229 69.47 -3.02 -14.28
CA LEU A 229 68.77 -2.79 -15.55
C LEU A 229 68.56 -4.07 -16.39
N ASP A 230 69.38 -5.09 -16.16
CA ASP A 230 69.29 -6.38 -16.85
C ASP A 230 68.20 -7.31 -16.23
N GLU A 231 67.68 -6.97 -15.06
CA GLU A 231 66.65 -7.73 -14.31
C GLU A 231 65.24 -7.12 -14.41
N LEU A 232 65.11 -5.97 -15.10
CA LEU A 232 63.86 -5.28 -15.46
C LEU A 232 63.24 -5.87 -16.74
#